data_AF-A0A9D1KG41-F1
#
_entry.id   AF-A0A9D1KG41-F1
#
_cell.length_a   1.000
_cell.length_b   1.000
_cell.length_c   1.000
_cell.angle_alpha   90.00
_cell.angle_beta   90.00
_cell.angle_gamma   90.00
#
_symmetry.space_group_name_H-M   'P 1'
#
loop_
_entity.id
_entity.type
_entity.pdbx_description
1 polymer ?
#
loop_
_entity_poly.entity_id
_entity_poly.type
_entity_poly.pdbx_seq_one_letter_code
_entity_poly.pdbx_strand_id
1 'polypeptide(L)'
;MSLGSKKPWINGMEYYIDQFCVKAELQRHGIGRRFLELIEENIHANGMNAIILNTEKGFPSEKFYLKNGFCSFEKFVILAK
;
A
#
# COMPACT_ATOMS: atom_id res chain seq x y z
N MET A 1 7.07 -9.80 -0.76
CA MET A 1 5.71 -10.38 -0.85
C MET A 1 4.71 -9.28 -0.59
N SER A 2 3.63 -9.21 -1.37
CA SER A 2 2.46 -8.39 -1.09
C SER A 2 1.24 -9.30 -1.10
N LEU A 3 0.43 -9.23 -0.05
CA LEU A 3 -0.86 -9.90 0.05
C LEU A 3 -1.93 -8.82 0.21
N GLY A 4 -3.04 -8.98 -0.48
CA GLY A 4 -4.11 -8.01 -0.50
C GLY A 4 -5.34 -8.50 -1.22
N SER A 5 -6.33 -7.63 -1.33
CA SER A 5 -7.65 -7.92 -1.87
C SER A 5 -8.08 -6.84 -2.86
N LYS A 6 -8.76 -7.23 -3.95
CA LYS A 6 -9.48 -6.26 -4.79
C LYS A 6 -10.78 -5.88 -4.07
N LYS A 7 -11.01 -4.59 -3.79
CA LYS A 7 -12.21 -4.10 -3.10
C LYS A 7 -12.97 -3.09 -3.97
N PRO A 8 -14.31 -3.13 -4.00
CA PRO A 8 -15.10 -2.03 -4.56
C PRO A 8 -14.86 -0.74 -3.76
N TRP A 9 -14.74 0.38 -4.46
CA TRP A 9 -14.65 1.72 -3.90
C TRP A 9 -15.68 2.65 -4.56
N ILE A 10 -16.01 3.77 -3.92
CA ILE A 10 -17.08 4.72 -4.33
C ILE A 10 -17.05 5.03 -5.84
N ASN A 11 -15.86 5.06 -6.46
CA ASN A 11 -15.65 5.33 -7.88
C ASN A 11 -14.75 4.30 -8.59
N GLY A 12 -14.84 3.01 -8.26
CA GLY A 12 -14.15 1.96 -9.00
C GLY A 12 -13.70 0.78 -8.15
N MET A 13 -12.51 0.27 -8.45
CA MET A 13 -11.90 -0.83 -7.70
C MET A 13 -10.55 -0.38 -7.13
N GLU A 14 -10.30 -0.72 -5.89
CA GLU A 14 -9.02 -0.51 -5.22
C GLU A 14 -8.32 -1.84 -4.97
N TYR A 15 -7.00 -1.80 -4.88
CA TYR A 15 -6.20 -2.86 -4.30
C TYR A 15 -5.89 -2.52 -2.85
N TYR A 16 -6.47 -3.26 -1.92
CA TYR A 16 -6.21 -3.11 -0.50
C TYR A 16 -5.05 -4.03 -0.09
N ILE A 17 -3.94 -3.47 0.38
CA ILE A 17 -2.79 -4.24 0.85
C ILE A 17 -2.99 -4.61 2.31
N ASP A 18 -3.07 -5.92 2.58
CA ASP A 18 -3.13 -6.49 3.94
C ASP A 18 -1.71 -6.70 4.51
N GLN A 19 -0.78 -7.16 3.67
CA GLN A 19 0.63 -7.33 4.06
C GLN A 19 1.57 -6.90 2.93
N PHE A 20 2.65 -6.23 3.30
CA PHE A 20 3.74 -5.89 2.40
C PHE A 20 5.08 -6.06 3.11
N CYS A 21 5.89 -6.98 2.61
CA CYS A 21 7.13 -7.38 3.26
C CYS A 21 8.28 -7.47 2.26
N VAL A 22 9.40 -6.87 2.65
CA VAL A 22 10.73 -7.09 2.06
C VAL A 22 11.61 -7.67 3.16
N LYS A 23 12.35 -8.75 2.87
CA LYS A 23 13.29 -9.35 3.83
C LYS A 23 14.23 -8.28 4.38
N ALA A 24 14.48 -8.28 5.69
CA ALA A 24 15.26 -7.24 6.37
C ALA A 24 16.63 -7.00 5.72
N GLU A 25 17.35 -8.07 5.36
CA GLU A 25 18.64 -8.03 4.66
C GLU A 25 18.60 -7.37 3.28
N LEU A 26 17.41 -7.26 2.67
CA LEU A 26 17.19 -6.66 1.35
C LEU A 26 16.57 -5.24 1.44
N GLN A 27 16.25 -4.76 2.63
CA GLN A 27 15.66 -3.43 2.81
C GLN A 27 16.68 -2.32 2.54
N ARG A 28 16.20 -1.09 2.30
CA ARG A 28 17.01 0.12 2.03
C ARG A 28 17.83 0.10 0.72
N HIS A 29 17.61 -0.90 -0.14
CA HIS A 29 18.23 -1.00 -1.47
C HIS A 29 17.27 -0.61 -2.62
N GLY A 30 16.17 0.07 -2.33
CA GLY A 30 15.15 0.42 -3.34
C GLY A 30 14.21 -0.71 -3.77
N ILE A 31 14.43 -1.95 -3.30
CA ILE A 31 13.62 -3.13 -3.65
C ILE A 31 12.13 -2.93 -3.32
N GLY A 32 11.81 -2.42 -2.14
CA GLY A 32 10.42 -2.16 -1.76
C GLY A 32 9.73 -1.12 -2.65
N ARG A 33 10.46 -0.07 -3.06
CA ARG A 33 9.95 0.93 -3.99
C ARG A 33 9.67 0.31 -5.36
N ARG A 34 10.65 -0.39 -5.94
CA ARG A 34 10.46 -1.04 -7.25
C ARG A 34 9.31 -2.05 -7.21
N PHE A 35 9.14 -2.75 -6.09
CA PHE A 35 8.05 -3.68 -5.93
C PHE A 35 6.67 -2.98 -5.87
N LEU A 36 6.56 -1.83 -5.21
CA LEU A 36 5.34 -1.00 -5.26
C LEU A 36 5.05 -0.50 -6.67
N GLU A 37 6.06 0.00 -7.40
CA GLU A 37 5.89 0.45 -8.80
C GLU A 37 5.34 -0.67 -9.69
N LEU A 38 5.85 -1.89 -9.55
CA LEU A 38 5.33 -3.07 -10.28
C LEU A 38 3.89 -3.42 -9.90
N ILE A 39 3.50 -3.22 -8.63
CA ILE A 39 2.12 -3.39 -8.20
C ILE A 39 1.25 -2.31 -8.84
N GLU A 40 1.66 -1.05 -8.81
CA GLU A 40 0.96 0.09 -9.44
C GLU A 40 0.72 -0.15 -10.93
N GLU A 41 1.77 -0.55 -11.67
CA GLU A 41 1.69 -0.93 -13.08
C GLU A 41 0.66 -2.06 -13.30
N ASN A 42 0.69 -3.10 -12.47
CA ASN A 42 -0.23 -4.23 -12.58
C ASN A 42 -1.68 -3.85 -12.28
N ILE A 43 -1.92 -3.07 -11.21
CA ILE A 43 -3.28 -2.72 -10.82
C ILE A 43 -3.93 -1.78 -11.84
N HIS A 44 -3.17 -0.86 -12.41
CA HIS A 44 -3.63 0.04 -13.46
C HIS A 44 -4.00 -0.73 -14.72
N ALA A 45 -3.17 -1.71 -15.12
CA ALA A 45 -3.49 -2.61 -16.23
C ALA A 45 -4.75 -3.47 -15.98
N ASN A 46 -5.16 -3.64 -14.72
CA ASN A 46 -6.37 -4.35 -14.31
C ASN A 46 -7.59 -3.43 -14.09
N GLY A 47 -7.50 -2.14 -14.44
CA GLY A 47 -8.60 -1.18 -14.27
C GLY A 47 -8.90 -0.81 -12.83
N MET A 48 -7.93 -0.97 -11.92
CA MET A 48 -8.02 -0.51 -10.54
C MET A 48 -7.39 0.88 -10.40
N ASN A 49 -7.99 1.71 -9.56
CA ASN A 49 -7.76 3.15 -9.54
C ASN A 49 -7.00 3.63 -8.31
N ALA A 50 -6.79 2.77 -7.31
CA ALA A 50 -6.16 3.14 -6.04
C ALA A 50 -5.49 1.95 -5.34
N ILE A 51 -4.47 2.25 -4.54
CA ILE A 51 -3.92 1.36 -3.53
C ILE A 51 -4.24 1.93 -2.17
N ILE A 52 -4.86 1.13 -1.29
CA ILE A 52 -5.19 1.52 0.08
C ILE A 52 -4.55 0.52 1.05
N LEU A 53 -4.10 1.01 2.21
CA LEU A 53 -3.52 0.18 3.26
C LEU A 53 -3.64 0.85 4.61
N ASN A 54 -3.48 0.06 5.67
CA ASN A 54 -3.26 0.55 7.02
C ASN A 54 -1.80 0.30 7.43
N THR A 55 -1.22 1.24 8.15
CA THR A 55 0.10 1.10 8.79
C THR A 55 0.07 1.76 10.15
N GLU A 56 0.90 1.27 11.07
CA GLU A 56 1.05 1.87 12.39
C GLU A 56 1.73 3.25 12.29
N LYS A 57 1.17 4.22 13.03
CA LYS A 57 1.68 5.59 13.07
C LYS A 57 3.04 5.62 13.79
N GLY A 58 4.01 6.35 13.25
CA GLY A 58 5.36 6.48 13.80
C GLY A 58 6.32 5.34 13.43
N PHE A 59 5.83 4.27 12.79
CA PHE A 59 6.69 3.16 12.37
C PHE A 59 7.44 3.45 11.06
N PRO A 60 8.56 2.76 10.78
CA PRO A 60 9.31 2.95 9.53
C PRO A 60 8.47 2.77 8.26
N SER A 61 7.43 1.93 8.32
CA SER A 61 6.50 1.69 7.22
C SER A 61 5.69 2.93 6.83
N GLU A 62 5.28 3.76 7.79
CA GLU A 62 4.59 5.03 7.51
C GLU A 62 5.46 5.94 6.62
N LYS A 63 6.72 6.16 7.04
CA LYS A 63 7.69 6.94 6.26
C LYS A 63 7.97 6.32 4.89
N PHE A 64 8.01 4.99 4.82
CA PHE A 64 8.18 4.28 3.56
C PHE A 64 7.03 4.58 2.59
N TYR A 65 5.78 4.45 3.00
CA TYR A 65 4.64 4.73 2.12
C TYR A 65 4.55 6.20 1.74
N LEU A 66 4.73 7.12 2.69
CA LEU A 66 4.74 8.57 2.41
C LEU A 66 5.82 8.95 1.38
N LYS A 67 7.02 8.34 1.48
CA LYS A 67 8.10 8.56 0.50
C LYS A 67 7.78 8.00 -0.90
N ASN A 68 6.87 7.03 -0.99
CA ASN A 68 6.43 6.42 -2.26
C ASN A 68 5.06 6.96 -2.71
N GLY A 69 4.71 8.21 -2.37
CA GLY A 69 3.57 8.91 -2.95
C GLY A 69 2.21 8.62 -2.29
N PHE A 70 2.18 7.82 -1.22
CA PHE A 70 0.96 7.66 -0.43
C PHE A 70 0.70 8.92 0.41
N CYS A 71 -0.57 9.19 0.69
CA CYS A 71 -1.00 10.24 1.62
C CYS A 71 -1.80 9.64 2.78
N SER A 72 -1.73 10.27 3.95
CA SER A 72 -2.54 9.88 5.11
C SER A 72 -3.92 10.52 5.02
N PHE A 73 -4.96 9.75 5.32
CA PHE A 73 -6.31 10.29 5.47
C PHE A 73 -6.67 10.43 6.95
N GLU A 74 -6.33 11.58 7.54
CA GLU A 74 -6.50 11.85 8.98
C GLU A 74 -7.96 11.84 9.47
N LYS A 75 -8.93 11.88 8.55
CA LYS A 75 -10.37 11.90 8.87
C LYS A 75 -11.00 10.52 9.00
N PHE A 76 -10.27 9.43 8.74
CA PHE A 76 -10.80 8.07 8.88
C PHE A 76 -10.48 7.48 10.25
N VAL A 77 -11.43 6.73 10.80
CA VAL A 77 -11.29 6.00 12.05
C VAL A 77 -11.34 4.50 11.74
N ILE A 78 -10.39 3.75 12.28
CA ILE A 78 -10.42 2.28 12.28
C ILE A 78 -11.24 1.83 13.49
N LEU A 79 -12.28 1.02 13.26
CA LEU A 79 -13.16 0.50 14.30
C LEU A 79 -13.04 -1.03 14.35
N ALA A 80 -12.99 -1.60 15.56
CA ALA A 80 -12.96 -3.04 15.81
C ALA A 80 -13.94 -3.38 16.96
N LYS A 81 -14.41 -4.63 17.01
CA LYS A 81 -15.24 -5.17 18.10
C LYS A 81 -14.51 -6.31 18.79
#